data_AF-A0A959CJA5-F1
#
_entry.id   AF-A0A959CJA5-F1
#
_cell.length_a   1.000
_cell.length_b   1.000
_cell.length_c   1.000
_cell.angle_alpha   90.00
_cell.angle_beta   90.00
_cell.angle_gamma   90.00
#
_symmetry.space_group_name_H-M   'P 1'
#
loop_
_entity.id
_entity.type
_entity.pdbx_description
1 polymer ?
#
loop_
_entity_poly.entity_id
_entity_poly.type
_entity_poly.pdbx_seq_one_letter_code
_entity_poly.pdbx_strand_id
1 'polypeptide(L)'
;MKEIGKPVIKDIKKLREMVLAIKEGREQAVVDFSNTEAAFAALSDAELKKAAWLFGLMNKHWLVGIGSRLGLAAIRLHLPFVESVVKSTIFEQFCGGTTLLECQKTIDKLAGQGCLTILDYGAEAKEREEDFNHTMNETIRAIEFASRSEHIPVVSTKITGMARFGLLEAIQQGESFTKESRKEYKSVLKRLDSICHVAARRGASVFFDAEESWIQDSIDHLVTIMMRRYNRDKVVVYNT
;
A
#
# COMPACT_ATOMS: atom_id res chain seq x y z
N MET A 1 14.00 28.92 5.55
CA MET A 1 13.87 28.02 4.38
C MET A 1 15.20 28.00 3.64
N LYS A 2 15.71 26.82 3.23
CA LYS A 2 17.12 26.42 3.00
C LYS A 2 17.65 25.76 4.28
N GLU A 3 17.71 24.44 4.46
CA GLU A 3 18.10 23.37 3.54
C GLU A 3 17.25 22.10 3.82
N ILE A 4 16.47 21.66 2.83
CA ILE A 4 15.86 20.32 2.77
C ILE A 4 16.48 19.62 1.57
N GLY A 5 16.89 18.35 1.76
CA GLY A 5 17.48 17.51 0.73
C GLY A 5 19.01 17.53 0.77
N LYS A 6 19.61 16.47 1.32
CA LYS A 6 20.99 16.14 0.94
C LYS A 6 21.03 16.00 -0.59
N PRO A 7 22.13 16.38 -1.26
CA PRO A 7 22.16 16.39 -2.71
C PRO A 7 21.91 14.98 -3.27
N VAL A 8 21.02 14.88 -4.26
CA VAL A 8 21.17 13.92 -5.37
C VAL A 8 22.65 13.94 -5.75
N ILE A 9 23.28 12.78 -5.95
CA ILE A 9 24.70 12.66 -6.34
C ILE A 9 25.01 13.77 -7.37
N LYS A 10 25.73 14.83 -6.93
CA LYS A 10 25.98 16.03 -7.76
C LYS A 10 26.84 15.71 -8.97
N ASP A 11 27.53 14.57 -8.89
CA ASP A 11 28.34 14.04 -9.96
C ASP A 11 27.45 13.33 -10.98
N ILE A 12 26.76 14.14 -11.80
CA ILE A 12 25.98 13.68 -12.95
C ILE A 12 26.84 12.79 -13.86
N LYS A 13 28.15 13.01 -13.91
CA LYS A 13 29.08 12.21 -14.71
C LYS A 13 29.21 10.80 -14.14
N LYS A 14 29.44 10.67 -12.82
CA LYS A 14 29.44 9.37 -12.13
C LYS A 14 28.09 8.65 -12.25
N LEU A 15 26.98 9.39 -12.16
CA LEU A 15 25.64 8.81 -12.35
C LEU A 15 25.45 8.31 -13.79
N ARG A 16 25.90 9.08 -14.78
CA ARG A 16 25.89 8.68 -16.20
C ARG A 16 26.80 7.49 -16.47
N GLU A 17 27.98 7.44 -15.87
CA GLU A 17 28.91 6.30 -15.98
C GLU A 17 28.33 5.04 -15.35
N MET A 18 27.65 5.15 -14.20
CA MET A 18 26.92 4.03 -13.60
C MET A 18 25.75 3.57 -14.48
N VAL A 19 24.99 4.50 -15.06
CA VAL A 19 23.90 4.19 -16.00
C VAL A 19 24.44 3.57 -17.29
N LEU A 20 25.57 4.05 -17.82
CA LEU A 20 26.24 3.47 -18.98
C LEU A 20 26.75 2.08 -18.68
N ALA A 21 27.43 1.87 -17.54
CA ALA A 21 27.91 0.56 -17.12
C ALA A 21 26.77 -0.44 -16.93
N ILE A 22 25.60 0.00 -16.46
CA ILE A 22 24.38 -0.83 -16.39
C ILE A 22 23.82 -1.14 -17.78
N LYS A 23 23.85 -0.17 -18.72
CA LYS A 23 23.40 -0.35 -20.11
C LYS A 23 24.35 -1.23 -20.95
N GLU A 24 25.65 -1.13 -20.72
CA GLU A 24 26.69 -1.83 -21.47
C GLU A 24 26.96 -3.23 -20.90
N GLY A 25 26.72 -3.45 -19.60
CA GLY A 25 27.01 -4.70 -18.89
C GLY A 25 25.83 -5.67 -18.73
N ARG A 26 24.65 -5.36 -19.28
CA ARG A 26 23.54 -6.30 -19.36
C ARG A 26 23.03 -6.30 -20.79
N GLU A 27 23.06 -7.46 -21.45
CA GLU A 27 21.90 -7.84 -22.24
C GLU A 27 20.72 -7.79 -21.25
N GLN A 28 20.11 -6.62 -21.11
CA GLN A 28 18.80 -6.55 -20.49
C GLN A 28 17.95 -7.45 -21.37
N ALA A 29 17.51 -8.58 -20.82
CA ALA A 29 16.33 -9.24 -21.34
C ALA A 29 15.29 -8.12 -21.46
N VAL A 30 15.04 -7.67 -22.69
CA VAL A 30 14.06 -6.63 -22.96
C VAL A 30 12.77 -7.23 -22.44
N VAL A 31 12.25 -6.68 -21.34
CA VAL A 31 10.98 -7.13 -20.78
C VAL A 31 9.94 -6.87 -21.85
N ASP A 32 9.47 -7.94 -22.49
CA ASP A 32 8.49 -7.86 -23.54
C ASP A 32 7.09 -7.78 -22.91
N PHE A 33 6.60 -6.56 -22.78
CA PHE A 33 5.25 -6.30 -22.28
C PHE A 33 4.13 -6.81 -23.20
N SER A 34 4.45 -7.23 -24.43
CA SER A 34 3.48 -7.84 -25.34
C SER A 34 3.38 -9.37 -25.19
N ASN A 35 4.33 -9.99 -24.47
CA ASN A 35 4.31 -11.42 -24.21
C ASN A 35 3.33 -11.77 -23.07
N THR A 36 2.06 -11.91 -23.43
CA THR A 36 0.99 -12.26 -22.49
C THR A 36 1.12 -13.69 -21.97
N GLU A 37 1.69 -14.62 -22.74
CA GLU A 37 1.95 -16.00 -22.30
C GLU A 37 2.87 -16.01 -21.07
N ALA A 38 3.97 -15.26 -21.13
CA ALA A 38 4.86 -15.10 -19.99
C ALA A 38 4.18 -14.34 -18.83
N ALA A 39 3.44 -13.27 -19.12
CA ALA A 39 2.76 -12.48 -18.09
C ALA A 39 1.70 -13.27 -17.32
N PHE A 40 1.04 -14.23 -17.97
CA PHE A 40 -0.03 -15.02 -17.39
C PHE A 40 0.33 -16.49 -17.16
N ALA A 41 1.60 -16.88 -17.25
CA ALA A 41 2.07 -18.26 -17.02
C ALA A 41 1.67 -18.82 -15.64
N ALA A 42 1.32 -17.95 -14.69
CA ALA A 42 0.79 -18.27 -13.36
C ALA A 42 -0.64 -18.78 -13.32
N LEU A 43 -1.40 -18.52 -14.37
CA LEU A 43 -2.84 -18.68 -14.40
C LEU A 43 -3.21 -19.83 -15.31
N SER A 44 -4.13 -20.66 -14.82
CA SER A 44 -4.80 -21.66 -15.63
C SER A 44 -5.78 -21.01 -16.62
N ASP A 45 -6.11 -21.72 -17.70
CA ASP A 45 -7.16 -21.31 -18.64
C ASP A 45 -8.50 -21.00 -17.96
N ALA A 46 -8.82 -21.70 -16.88
CA ALA A 46 -10.05 -21.47 -16.11
C ALA A 46 -9.99 -20.12 -15.36
N GLU A 47 -8.85 -19.81 -14.73
CA GLU A 47 -8.63 -18.51 -14.08
C GLU A 47 -8.66 -17.37 -15.10
N LEU A 48 -8.04 -17.55 -16.27
CA LEU A 48 -8.04 -16.55 -17.35
C LEU A 48 -9.44 -16.30 -17.91
N LYS A 49 -10.22 -17.35 -18.17
CA LYS A 49 -11.61 -17.22 -18.63
C LYS A 49 -12.49 -16.54 -17.57
N LYS A 50 -12.30 -16.86 -16.29
CA LYS A 50 -13.01 -16.21 -15.17
C LYS A 50 -12.68 -14.72 -15.09
N ALA A 51 -11.40 -14.36 -15.17
CA ALA A 51 -10.95 -12.97 -15.18
C ALA A 51 -11.53 -12.21 -16.38
N ALA A 52 -11.43 -12.77 -17.60
CA ALA A 52 -11.98 -12.17 -18.81
C ALA A 52 -13.49 -11.93 -18.73
N TRP A 53 -14.24 -12.89 -18.18
CA TRP A 53 -15.67 -12.73 -17.92
C TRP A 53 -15.95 -11.60 -16.92
N LEU A 54 -15.24 -11.57 -15.80
CA LEU A 54 -15.40 -10.55 -14.75
C LEU A 54 -15.10 -9.15 -15.28
N PHE A 55 -13.97 -8.95 -15.95
CA PHE A 55 -13.60 -7.67 -16.56
C PHE A 55 -14.60 -7.27 -17.65
N GLY A 56 -15.11 -8.22 -18.43
CA GLY A 56 -16.17 -7.98 -19.41
C GLY A 56 -17.48 -7.47 -18.80
N LEU A 57 -17.82 -7.89 -17.57
CA LEU A 57 -18.95 -7.35 -16.82
C LEU A 57 -18.64 -5.95 -16.26
N MET A 58 -17.44 -5.75 -15.72
CA MET A 58 -17.02 -4.45 -15.17
C MET A 58 -16.97 -3.35 -16.23
N ASN A 59 -16.66 -3.71 -17.49
CA ASN A 59 -16.64 -2.75 -18.60
C ASN A 59 -18.06 -2.27 -19.00
N LYS A 60 -19.13 -2.86 -18.44
CA LYS A 60 -20.51 -2.42 -18.69
C LYS A 60 -20.92 -1.43 -17.60
N HIS A 61 -20.67 -0.14 -17.83
CA HIS A 61 -20.94 0.93 -16.85
C HIS A 61 -22.37 0.91 -16.27
N TRP A 62 -23.39 0.64 -17.09
CA TRP A 62 -24.78 0.56 -16.62
C TRP A 62 -24.99 -0.59 -15.61
N LEU A 63 -24.34 -1.73 -15.83
CA LEU A 63 -24.43 -2.91 -14.97
C LEU A 63 -23.73 -2.64 -13.65
N VAL A 64 -22.52 -2.05 -13.69
CA VAL A 64 -21.79 -1.64 -12.49
C VAL A 64 -22.60 -0.63 -11.68
N GLY A 65 -23.22 0.36 -12.34
CA GLY A 65 -24.04 1.37 -11.68
C GLY A 65 -25.26 0.79 -10.95
N ILE A 66 -26.01 -0.12 -11.58
CA ILE A 66 -27.15 -0.80 -10.96
C ILE A 66 -26.67 -1.78 -9.88
N GLY A 67 -25.68 -2.62 -10.20
CA GLY A 67 -25.14 -3.65 -9.33
C GLY A 67 -24.57 -3.07 -8.03
N SER A 68 -23.87 -1.94 -8.09
CA SER A 68 -23.33 -1.28 -6.90
C SER A 68 -24.43 -0.82 -5.95
N ARG A 69 -25.52 -0.25 -6.47
CA ARG A 69 -26.68 0.20 -5.67
C ARG A 69 -27.39 -0.98 -5.02
N LEU A 70 -27.66 -2.03 -5.78
CA LEU A 70 -28.31 -3.24 -5.28
C LEU A 70 -27.43 -3.98 -4.27
N GLY A 71 -26.13 -4.09 -4.54
CA GLY A 71 -25.16 -4.72 -3.63
C GLY A 71 -25.09 -4.00 -2.29
N LEU A 72 -25.00 -2.67 -2.29
CA LEU A 72 -25.05 -1.87 -1.06
C LEU A 72 -26.35 -2.07 -0.28
N ALA A 73 -27.49 -2.11 -0.96
CA ALA A 73 -28.78 -2.39 -0.32
C ALA A 73 -28.81 -3.80 0.29
N ALA A 74 -28.32 -4.81 -0.44
CA ALA A 74 -28.28 -6.19 0.01
C ALA A 74 -27.40 -6.39 1.26
N ILE A 75 -26.25 -5.71 1.32
CA ILE A 75 -25.37 -5.71 2.51
C ILE A 75 -26.07 -5.03 3.69
N ARG A 76 -26.70 -3.85 3.49
CA ARG A 76 -27.43 -3.15 4.56
C ARG A 76 -28.58 -3.97 5.13
N LEU A 77 -29.27 -4.72 4.28
CA LEU A 77 -30.36 -5.62 4.65
C LEU A 77 -29.87 -6.97 5.19
N HIS A 78 -28.55 -7.20 5.28
CA HIS A 78 -27.94 -8.44 5.74
C HIS A 78 -28.49 -9.68 5.01
N LEU A 79 -28.73 -9.54 3.70
CA LEU A 79 -29.26 -10.66 2.92
C LEU A 79 -28.26 -11.82 2.92
N PRO A 80 -28.72 -13.07 3.09
CA PRO A 80 -27.84 -14.22 3.09
C PRO A 80 -27.17 -14.36 1.71
N PHE A 81 -26.00 -15.01 1.69
CA PHE A 81 -25.20 -15.31 0.49
C PHE A 81 -24.53 -14.13 -0.23
N VAL A 82 -24.86 -12.87 0.09
CA VAL A 82 -24.25 -11.69 -0.53
C VAL A 82 -22.73 -11.69 -0.35
N GLU A 83 -22.25 -11.94 0.87
CA GLU A 83 -20.82 -12.04 1.15
C GLU A 83 -20.14 -13.14 0.34
N SER A 84 -20.79 -14.29 0.15
CA SER A 84 -20.24 -15.40 -0.63
C SER A 84 -20.11 -15.02 -2.11
N VAL A 85 -21.09 -14.30 -2.65
CA VAL A 85 -21.03 -13.82 -4.04
C VAL A 85 -19.92 -12.79 -4.20
N VAL A 86 -19.81 -11.82 -3.29
CA VAL A 86 -18.73 -10.82 -3.33
C VAL A 86 -17.36 -11.49 -3.21
N LYS A 87 -17.20 -12.42 -2.25
CA LYS A 87 -15.95 -13.17 -2.01
C LYS A 87 -15.51 -13.99 -3.23
N SER A 88 -16.44 -14.67 -3.90
CA SER A 88 -16.14 -15.55 -5.05
C SER A 88 -16.01 -14.84 -6.40
N THR A 89 -16.26 -13.53 -6.45
CA THR A 89 -16.22 -12.72 -7.67
C THR A 89 -15.14 -11.64 -7.59
N ILE A 90 -15.53 -10.40 -7.31
CA ILE A 90 -14.66 -9.21 -7.34
C ILE A 90 -13.55 -9.36 -6.31
N PHE A 91 -13.87 -9.83 -5.10
CA PHE A 91 -12.89 -9.89 -4.01
C PHE A 91 -11.71 -10.82 -4.35
N GLU A 92 -11.96 -12.03 -4.86
CA GLU A 92 -10.90 -12.98 -5.23
C GLU A 92 -9.96 -12.44 -6.32
N GLN A 93 -10.44 -11.55 -7.19
CA GLN A 93 -9.63 -10.95 -8.25
C GLN A 93 -8.70 -9.84 -7.74
N PHE A 94 -9.12 -9.08 -6.73
CA PHE A 94 -8.44 -7.85 -6.29
C PHE A 94 -7.85 -7.93 -4.88
N CYS A 95 -8.22 -8.93 -4.09
CA CYS A 95 -7.78 -9.07 -2.70
C CYS A 95 -7.13 -10.44 -2.49
N GLY A 96 -5.96 -10.45 -1.84
CA GLY A 96 -5.24 -11.69 -1.53
C GLY A 96 -5.94 -12.59 -0.50
N GLY A 97 -6.85 -12.03 0.30
CA GLY A 97 -7.59 -12.70 1.36
C GLY A 97 -8.28 -11.69 2.29
N THR A 98 -9.19 -12.17 3.14
CA THR A 98 -9.80 -11.36 4.20
C THR A 98 -8.96 -11.34 5.49
N THR A 99 -7.95 -12.21 5.56
CA THR A 99 -6.98 -12.28 6.66
C THR A 99 -5.57 -12.51 6.11
N LEU A 100 -4.55 -12.18 6.90
CA LEU A 100 -3.15 -12.43 6.54
C LEU A 100 -2.88 -13.92 6.24
N LEU A 101 -3.56 -14.83 6.94
CA LEU A 101 -3.40 -16.27 6.73
C LEU A 101 -4.02 -16.73 5.41
N GLU A 102 -5.16 -16.17 5.01
CA GLU A 102 -5.76 -16.45 3.70
C GLU A 102 -4.86 -15.97 2.56
N CYS A 103 -4.13 -14.86 2.76
CA CYS A 103 -3.18 -14.35 1.78
C CYS A 103 -2.00 -15.31 1.53
N GLN A 104 -1.68 -16.22 2.45
CA GLN A 104 -0.50 -17.10 2.34
C GLN A 104 -0.52 -17.91 1.04
N LYS A 105 -1.68 -18.42 0.62
CA LYS A 105 -1.81 -19.19 -0.62
C LYS A 105 -1.38 -18.36 -1.84
N THR A 106 -1.76 -17.09 -1.88
CA THR A 106 -1.42 -16.17 -2.97
C THR A 106 0.06 -15.78 -2.91
N ILE A 107 0.58 -15.54 -1.70
CA ILE A 107 2.00 -15.27 -1.48
C ILE A 107 2.86 -16.43 -2.00
N ASP A 108 2.53 -17.67 -1.63
CA ASP A 108 3.28 -18.86 -2.05
C ASP A 108 3.21 -19.08 -3.57
N LYS A 109 2.02 -18.85 -4.17
CA LYS A 109 1.84 -18.93 -5.62
C LYS A 109 2.75 -17.94 -6.35
N LEU A 110 2.80 -16.69 -5.90
CA LEU A 110 3.67 -15.66 -6.49
C LEU A 110 5.14 -15.93 -6.24
N ALA A 111 5.50 -16.35 -5.03
CA ALA A 111 6.87 -16.68 -4.65
C ALA A 111 7.45 -17.83 -5.50
N GLY A 112 6.65 -18.85 -5.80
CA GLY A 112 7.02 -19.96 -6.69
C GLY A 112 7.39 -19.52 -8.12
N GLN A 113 7.11 -18.27 -8.48
CA GLN A 113 7.41 -17.68 -9.79
C GLN A 113 8.48 -16.58 -9.71
N GLY A 114 9.10 -16.40 -8.54
CA GLY A 114 10.07 -15.33 -8.30
C GLY A 114 9.46 -13.96 -8.07
N CYS A 115 8.14 -13.86 -7.84
CA CYS A 115 7.46 -12.62 -7.50
C CYS A 115 7.35 -12.44 -5.98
N LEU A 116 7.83 -11.30 -5.48
CA LEU A 116 7.64 -10.91 -4.07
C LEU A 116 6.27 -10.24 -3.89
N THR A 117 5.79 -10.23 -2.65
CA THR A 117 4.47 -9.66 -2.29
C THR A 117 4.64 -8.45 -1.38
N ILE A 118 3.88 -7.39 -1.66
CA ILE A 118 3.67 -6.28 -0.72
C ILE A 118 2.31 -6.48 -0.07
N LEU A 119 2.25 -6.47 1.25
CA LEU A 119 0.98 -6.49 1.96
C LEU A 119 0.46 -5.07 2.13
N ASP A 120 -0.76 -4.83 1.66
CA ASP A 120 -1.49 -3.57 1.87
C ASP A 120 -2.79 -3.87 2.62
N TYR A 121 -2.95 -3.25 3.78
CA TYR A 121 -4.24 -3.24 4.47
C TYR A 121 -5.04 -2.07 3.91
N GLY A 122 -6.02 -2.38 3.05
CA GLY A 122 -6.80 -1.42 2.26
C GLY A 122 -7.76 -0.50 3.03
N ALA A 123 -7.40 -0.08 4.25
CA ALA A 123 -8.11 0.95 5.00
C ALA A 123 -7.54 2.34 4.69
N GLU A 124 -8.42 3.23 4.25
CA GLU A 124 -8.13 4.63 3.92
C GLU A 124 -9.29 5.53 4.38
N ALA A 125 -9.06 6.86 4.34
CA ALA A 125 -10.08 7.89 4.59
C ALA A 125 -10.95 7.64 5.84
N LYS A 126 -10.32 7.23 6.95
CA LYS A 126 -11.03 7.00 8.22
C LYS A 126 -11.30 8.33 8.93
N GLU A 127 -12.31 8.33 9.80
CA GLU A 127 -12.75 9.55 10.49
C GLU A 127 -12.71 9.46 12.03
N ARG A 128 -12.59 8.24 12.59
CA ARG A 128 -12.67 8.01 14.03
C ARG A 128 -11.35 7.52 14.61
N GLU A 129 -11.08 7.92 15.86
CA GLU A 129 -9.88 7.50 16.59
C GLU A 129 -9.79 5.99 16.77
N GLU A 130 -10.94 5.31 16.94
CA GLU A 130 -11.00 3.84 16.99
C GLU A 130 -10.54 3.21 15.68
N ASP A 131 -11.01 3.74 14.54
CA ASP A 131 -10.66 3.24 13.21
C ASP A 131 -9.17 3.46 12.93
N PHE A 132 -8.63 4.63 13.28
CA PHE A 132 -7.21 4.92 13.11
C PHE A 132 -6.31 3.98 13.93
N ASN A 133 -6.72 3.66 15.16
CA ASN A 133 -6.00 2.72 16.01
C ASN A 133 -6.14 1.28 15.50
N HIS A 134 -7.30 0.94 14.93
CA HIS A 134 -7.50 -0.35 14.27
C HIS A 134 -6.56 -0.51 13.07
N THR A 135 -6.48 0.49 12.18
CA THR A 135 -5.52 0.51 11.06
C THR A 135 -4.10 0.35 11.55
N MET A 136 -3.67 1.10 12.58
CA MET A 136 -2.34 0.94 13.16
C MET A 136 -2.07 -0.50 13.62
N ASN A 137 -3.02 -1.12 14.32
CA ASN A 137 -2.89 -2.49 14.80
C ASN A 137 -2.85 -3.51 13.67
N GLU A 138 -3.62 -3.32 12.59
CA GLU A 138 -3.56 -4.17 11.40
C GLU A 138 -2.24 -4.03 10.66
N THR A 139 -1.72 -2.81 10.49
CA THR A 139 -0.39 -2.58 9.90
C THR A 139 0.70 -3.25 10.74
N ILE A 140 0.63 -3.16 12.07
CA ILE A 140 1.56 -3.85 12.97
C ILE A 140 1.47 -5.37 12.80
N ARG A 141 0.26 -5.94 12.74
CA ARG A 141 0.08 -7.39 12.49
C ARG A 141 0.65 -7.82 11.14
N ALA A 142 0.43 -7.01 10.10
CA ALA A 142 0.99 -7.26 8.78
C ALA A 142 2.53 -7.22 8.80
N ILE A 143 3.13 -6.28 9.54
CA ILE A 143 4.60 -6.19 9.71
C ILE A 143 5.13 -7.43 10.44
N GLU A 144 4.47 -7.87 11.51
CA GLU A 144 4.88 -9.07 12.24
C GLU A 144 4.75 -10.33 11.38
N PHE A 145 3.72 -10.42 10.56
CA PHE A 145 3.54 -11.50 9.60
C PHE A 145 4.62 -11.45 8.49
N ALA A 146 4.85 -10.29 7.90
CA ALA A 146 5.86 -10.06 6.87
C ALA A 146 7.27 -10.41 7.37
N SER A 147 7.60 -10.07 8.62
CA SER A 147 8.91 -10.39 9.22
C SER A 147 9.25 -11.88 9.33
N ARG A 148 8.27 -12.75 9.09
CA ARG A 148 8.44 -14.22 9.12
C ARG A 148 8.58 -14.83 7.72
N SER A 149 8.55 -14.02 6.66
CA SER A 149 8.60 -14.48 5.28
C SER A 149 9.59 -13.65 4.46
N GLU A 150 10.52 -14.32 3.78
CA GLU A 150 11.43 -13.65 2.83
C GLU A 150 10.72 -13.18 1.55
N HIS A 151 9.49 -13.65 1.33
CA HIS A 151 8.67 -13.28 0.17
C HIS A 151 7.88 -11.97 0.37
N ILE A 152 7.96 -11.37 1.56
CA ILE A 152 7.23 -10.16 1.93
C ILE A 152 8.20 -9.10 2.44
N PRO A 153 8.95 -8.42 1.54
CA PRO A 153 10.01 -7.49 1.94
C PRO A 153 9.48 -6.23 2.63
N VAL A 154 8.22 -5.87 2.39
CA VAL A 154 7.64 -4.60 2.85
C VAL A 154 6.12 -4.69 2.99
N VAL A 155 5.60 -3.92 3.95
CA VAL A 155 4.17 -3.67 4.15
C VAL A 155 3.87 -2.24 3.73
N SER A 156 2.82 -2.01 2.95
CA SER A 156 2.34 -0.67 2.64
C SER A 156 1.20 -0.25 3.57
N THR A 157 1.08 1.06 3.81
CA THR A 157 -0.01 1.68 4.56
C THR A 157 -0.21 3.13 4.13
N LYS A 158 -1.43 3.63 4.28
CA LYS A 158 -1.83 5.01 3.93
C LYS A 158 -2.02 5.84 5.20
N ILE A 159 -1.56 7.09 5.18
CA ILE A 159 -1.65 8.00 6.34
C ILE A 159 -3.11 8.36 6.62
N THR A 160 -3.98 8.48 5.62
CA THR A 160 -5.43 8.75 5.84
C THR A 160 -6.16 7.58 6.51
N GLY A 161 -5.57 6.39 6.54
CA GLY A 161 -6.02 5.29 7.39
C GLY A 161 -5.74 5.51 8.88
N MET A 162 -4.92 6.49 9.24
CA MET A 162 -4.42 6.79 10.60
C MET A 162 -4.51 8.26 11.00
N ALA A 163 -5.00 9.13 10.13
CA ALA A 163 -5.16 10.55 10.37
C ALA A 163 -6.40 11.05 9.63
N ARG A 164 -7.12 12.00 10.23
CA ARG A 164 -8.27 12.61 9.56
C ARG A 164 -7.77 13.43 8.38
N PHE A 165 -8.45 13.27 7.25
CA PHE A 165 -8.15 14.00 6.02
C PHE A 165 -8.00 15.52 6.24
N GLY A 166 -8.99 16.13 6.91
CA GLY A 166 -8.97 17.56 7.18
C GLY A 166 -7.87 18.03 8.15
N LEU A 167 -7.25 17.15 8.94
CA LEU A 167 -6.05 17.53 9.69
C LEU A 167 -4.85 17.68 8.76
N LEU A 168 -4.67 16.73 7.83
CA LEU A 168 -3.55 16.74 6.89
C LEU A 168 -3.66 17.94 5.94
N GLU A 169 -4.87 18.24 5.47
CA GLU A 169 -5.13 19.41 4.64
C GLU A 169 -4.82 20.72 5.39
N ALA A 170 -5.29 20.87 6.64
CA ALA A 170 -5.01 22.06 7.46
C ALA A 170 -3.50 22.26 7.71
N ILE A 171 -2.73 21.18 7.92
CA ILE A 171 -1.28 21.24 8.09
C ILE A 171 -0.62 21.75 6.80
N GLN A 172 -1.04 21.26 5.63
CA GLN A 172 -0.47 21.65 4.34
C GLN A 172 -0.79 23.11 4.01
N GLN A 173 -2.00 23.56 4.35
CA GLN A 173 -2.41 24.97 4.21
C GLN A 173 -1.70 25.91 5.19
N GLY A 174 -0.90 25.37 6.12
CA GLY A 174 -0.16 26.16 7.11
C GLY A 174 -1.05 26.74 8.21
N GLU A 175 -2.21 26.13 8.46
CA GLU A 175 -3.10 26.57 9.54
C GLU A 175 -2.43 26.44 10.90
N SER A 176 -2.74 27.39 11.78
CA SER A 176 -2.25 27.33 13.16
C SER A 176 -2.96 26.22 13.93
N PHE A 177 -2.18 25.38 14.62
CA PHE A 177 -2.75 24.34 15.47
C PHE A 177 -3.61 24.92 16.60
N THR A 178 -4.86 24.46 16.69
CA THR A 178 -5.68 24.56 17.90
C THR A 178 -5.20 23.57 18.95
N LYS A 179 -5.78 23.61 20.15
CA LYS A 179 -5.46 22.64 21.21
C LYS A 179 -5.85 21.22 20.78
N GLU A 180 -6.97 21.11 20.08
CA GLU A 180 -7.57 19.88 19.59
C GLU A 180 -6.74 19.29 18.44
N SER A 181 -6.43 20.09 17.41
CA SER A 181 -5.63 19.60 16.27
C SER A 181 -4.20 19.28 16.67
N ARG A 182 -3.64 19.98 17.67
CA ARG A 182 -2.34 19.62 18.25
C ARG A 182 -2.39 18.27 18.97
N LYS A 183 -3.49 17.95 19.65
CA LYS A 183 -3.68 16.64 20.30
C LYS A 183 -3.79 15.55 19.24
N GLU A 184 -4.59 15.79 18.19
CA GLU A 184 -4.77 14.89 17.04
C GLU A 184 -3.43 14.60 16.35
N TYR A 185 -2.66 15.64 16.00
CA TYR A 185 -1.33 15.50 15.39
C TYR A 185 -0.37 14.67 16.25
N LYS A 186 -0.40 14.84 17.59
CA LYS A 186 0.38 14.00 18.49
C LYS A 186 -0.07 12.54 18.48
N SER A 187 -1.37 12.26 18.38
CA SER A 187 -1.87 10.89 18.22
C SER A 187 -1.38 10.28 16.90
N VAL A 188 -1.44 11.02 15.79
CA VAL A 188 -0.92 10.58 14.48
C VAL A 188 0.56 10.21 14.60
N LEU A 189 1.40 11.11 15.14
CA LEU A 189 2.83 10.82 15.33
C LEU A 189 3.08 9.57 16.18
N LYS A 190 2.28 9.34 17.23
CA LYS A 190 2.40 8.13 18.07
C LYS A 190 2.05 6.86 17.30
N ARG A 191 1.02 6.89 16.45
CA ARG A 191 0.65 5.75 15.61
C ARG A 191 1.78 5.40 14.64
N LEU A 192 2.28 6.40 13.91
CA LEU A 192 3.38 6.23 12.97
C LEU A 192 4.66 5.75 13.68
N ASP A 193 4.99 6.32 14.84
CA ASP A 193 6.13 5.91 15.64
C ASP A 193 6.02 4.44 16.08
N SER A 194 4.83 3.99 16.47
CA SER A 194 4.58 2.61 16.89
C SER A 194 4.79 1.63 15.74
N ILE A 195 4.26 1.93 14.56
CA ILE A 195 4.45 1.13 13.33
C ILE A 195 5.93 1.03 12.97
N CYS A 196 6.60 2.17 12.87
CA CYS A 196 8.01 2.23 12.47
C CYS A 196 8.93 1.56 13.51
N HIS A 197 8.58 1.67 14.80
CA HIS A 197 9.30 0.99 15.87
C HIS A 197 9.22 -0.53 15.72
N VAL A 198 8.02 -1.07 15.48
CA VAL A 198 7.83 -2.51 15.27
C VAL A 198 8.56 -2.98 14.01
N ALA A 199 8.43 -2.26 12.89
CA ALA A 199 9.15 -2.57 11.65
C ALA A 199 10.67 -2.67 11.89
N ALA A 200 11.26 -1.64 12.52
CA ALA A 200 12.68 -1.60 12.82
C ALA A 200 13.13 -2.79 13.70
N ARG A 201 12.35 -3.11 14.75
CA ARG A 201 12.62 -4.19 15.70
C ARG A 201 12.49 -5.58 15.08
N ARG A 202 11.53 -5.75 14.17
CA ARG A 202 11.27 -7.03 13.48
C ARG A 202 12.12 -7.24 12.24
N GLY A 203 12.87 -6.23 11.80
CA GLY A 203 13.67 -6.34 10.59
C GLY A 203 12.85 -6.29 9.30
N ALA A 204 11.61 -5.80 9.39
CA ALA A 204 10.75 -5.55 8.25
C ALA A 204 10.81 -4.07 7.85
N SER A 205 10.25 -3.77 6.68
CA SER A 205 10.12 -2.42 6.15
C SER A 205 8.65 -2.00 6.07
N VAL A 206 8.41 -0.70 6.10
CA VAL A 206 7.09 -0.10 5.86
C VAL A 206 7.17 0.96 4.76
N PHE A 207 6.26 0.90 3.79
CA PHE A 207 5.97 1.95 2.82
C PHE A 207 4.79 2.78 3.32
N PHE A 208 4.95 4.10 3.26
CA PHE A 208 3.83 5.01 3.30
C PHE A 208 3.50 5.44 1.87
N ASP A 209 2.29 5.12 1.42
CA ASP A 209 1.82 5.43 0.07
C ASP A 209 1.59 6.94 -0.09
N ALA A 210 1.86 7.43 -1.29
CA ALA A 210 1.38 8.75 -1.72
C ALA A 210 -0.15 8.73 -1.84
N GLU A 211 -0.77 9.85 -1.52
CA GLU A 211 -2.22 10.04 -1.57
C GLU A 211 -2.54 11.32 -2.36
N GLU A 212 -3.59 12.05 -1.99
CA GLU A 212 -4.03 13.22 -2.74
C GLU A 212 -3.04 14.40 -2.64
N SER A 213 -2.83 15.09 -3.77
CA SER A 213 -1.86 16.19 -3.87
C SER A 213 -2.07 17.33 -2.86
N TRP A 214 -3.30 17.55 -2.37
CA TRP A 214 -3.62 18.60 -1.39
C TRP A 214 -3.40 18.18 0.07
N ILE A 215 -2.91 16.95 0.32
CA ILE A 215 -2.45 16.48 1.63
C ILE A 215 -1.03 15.90 1.61
N GLN A 216 -0.42 15.76 0.42
CA GLN A 216 0.85 15.06 0.25
C GLN A 216 2.01 15.73 0.99
N ASP A 217 2.09 17.07 1.07
CA ASP A 217 3.18 17.74 1.79
C ASP A 217 3.14 17.41 3.30
N SER A 218 1.93 17.27 3.85
CA SER A 218 1.73 16.84 5.24
C SER A 218 2.14 15.39 5.46
N ILE A 219 1.81 14.50 4.51
CA ILE A 219 2.24 13.10 4.52
C ILE A 219 3.77 13.03 4.47
N ASP A 220 4.38 13.68 3.49
CA ASP A 220 5.83 13.72 3.29
C ASP A 220 6.54 14.24 4.54
N HIS A 221 5.99 15.28 5.18
CA HIS A 221 6.51 15.81 6.43
C HIS A 221 6.50 14.76 7.55
N LEU A 222 5.35 14.10 7.77
CA LEU A 222 5.18 13.08 8.80
C LEU A 222 6.11 11.87 8.55
N VAL A 223 6.16 11.37 7.32
CA VAL A 223 6.98 10.23 6.93
C VAL A 223 8.46 10.59 7.01
N THR A 224 8.86 11.81 6.61
CA THR A 224 10.24 12.29 6.73
C THR A 224 10.71 12.31 8.19
N ILE A 225 9.85 12.66 9.15
CA ILE A 225 10.18 12.57 10.58
C ILE A 225 10.50 11.11 10.96
N MET A 226 9.69 10.16 10.51
CA MET A 226 9.89 8.73 10.79
C MET A 226 11.15 8.18 10.10
N MET A 227 11.37 8.51 8.84
CA MET A 227 12.59 8.17 8.10
C MET A 227 13.83 8.69 8.81
N ARG A 228 13.83 9.97 9.23
CA ARG A 228 14.95 10.56 9.98
C ARG A 228 15.21 9.82 11.28
N ARG A 229 14.18 9.27 11.93
CA ARG A 229 14.32 8.57 13.21
C ARG A 229 14.83 7.13 13.03
N TYR A 230 14.26 6.39 12.08
CA TYR A 230 14.43 4.93 11.96
C TYR A 230 15.40 4.48 10.86
N ASN A 231 15.62 5.28 9.81
CA ASN A 231 16.58 4.93 8.76
C ASN A 231 17.99 5.36 9.19
N ARG A 232 18.64 4.50 10.00
CA ARG A 232 20.02 4.67 10.43
C ARG A 232 20.93 3.72 9.66
N ASP A 233 21.12 2.51 10.16
CA ASP A 233 22.02 1.52 9.56
C ASP A 233 21.36 0.74 8.41
N LYS A 234 20.04 0.62 8.45
CA LYS A 234 19.20 -0.02 7.42
C LYS A 234 18.01 0.87 7.09
N VAL A 235 17.50 0.74 5.87
CA VAL A 235 16.25 1.42 5.47
C VAL A 235 15.09 0.61 6.05
N VAL A 236 14.22 1.28 6.81
CA VAL A 236 13.03 0.70 7.46
C VAL A 236 11.78 1.39 6.95
N VAL A 237 11.83 2.71 6.82
CA VAL A 237 10.70 3.54 6.43
C VAL A 237 10.94 4.07 5.03
N TYR A 238 9.96 3.86 4.16
CA TYR A 238 9.96 4.35 2.80
C TYR A 238 8.79 5.30 2.59
N ASN A 239 8.99 6.26 1.69
CA ASN A 239 7.97 7.17 1.18
C ASN A 239 7.81 6.94 -0.32
N THR A 240 6.63 7.22 -0.86
CA THR A 240 6.32 7.06 -2.30
C THR A 240 6.05 8.41 -2.93
#